data_AF-K3ZC81-F1
#
_entry.id   AF-K3ZC81-F1
#
_cell.length_a   1.000
_cell.length_b   1.000
_cell.length_c   1.000
_cell.angle_alpha   90.00
_cell.angle_beta   90.00
_cell.angle_gamma   90.00
#
_symmetry.space_group_name_H-M   'P 1'
#
loop_
_entity.id
_entity.type
_entity.pdbx_description
1 polymer ?
#
loop_
_entity_poly.entity_id
_entity_poly.type
_entity_poly.pdbx_seq_one_letter_code
_entity_poly.pdbx_strand_id
1 'polypeptide(L)'
;MRVLAAVVLTAFAAAASRCAAAGANKPLLVENLPASAEAKDFIRAGCNETCIRRPDAARACYELLLPYAASINSSYNRASLAIVTVMVSKLADLAKDLRSFGEAGKLEGCIRMLDETVAGARDQALPALGRISAIADDKLKAKDPDFLLVWNWLRDVDINFVKCWDGGLKRIMDRVPSSIVADHSEYAAAAIISRPRLKWAPQSPDGENP
;
A
#
# COMPACT_ATOMS: atom_id res chain seq x y z
N MET A 1 9.14 66.04 -4.98
CA MET A 1 8.93 66.01 -3.51
C MET A 1 7.83 65.01 -3.22
N ARG A 2 8.06 64.18 -2.20
CA ARG A 2 7.34 62.94 -1.84
C ARG A 2 5.93 63.22 -1.32
N VAL A 3 4.96 62.38 -1.68
CA VAL A 3 3.82 62.06 -0.79
C VAL A 3 3.62 60.55 -0.83
N LEU A 4 3.72 59.94 0.36
CA LEU A 4 3.67 58.51 0.63
C LEU A 4 2.25 57.95 0.40
N ALA A 5 2.15 56.85 -0.34
CA ALA A 5 0.95 56.02 -0.36
C ALA A 5 0.91 55.16 0.92
N ALA A 6 -0.11 55.36 1.74
CA ALA A 6 -0.38 54.56 2.92
C ALA A 6 -0.90 53.17 2.50
N VAL A 7 -0.13 52.12 2.79
CA VAL A 7 -0.58 50.73 2.67
C VAL A 7 -1.43 50.41 3.88
N VAL A 8 -2.74 50.28 3.68
CA VAL A 8 -3.68 49.82 4.70
C VAL A 8 -3.50 48.31 4.90
N LEU A 9 -2.78 47.93 5.96
CA LEU A 9 -2.70 46.56 6.45
C LEU A 9 -3.95 46.26 7.31
N THR A 10 -4.97 45.66 6.71
CA THR A 10 -6.07 45.06 7.49
C THR A 10 -5.60 43.73 8.08
N ALA A 11 -5.14 43.79 9.34
CA ALA A 11 -4.90 42.61 10.16
C ALA A 11 -6.24 41.98 10.55
N PHE A 12 -6.57 40.83 9.97
CA PHE A 12 -7.65 39.99 10.49
C PHE A 12 -7.14 39.27 11.74
N ALA A 13 -7.50 39.83 12.90
CA ALA A 13 -7.44 39.12 14.17
C ALA A 13 -8.55 38.06 14.19
N ALA A 14 -8.18 36.79 13.99
CA ALA A 14 -9.07 35.66 14.28
C ALA A 14 -8.76 35.16 15.70
N ALA A 15 -9.59 35.58 16.64
CA ALA A 15 -9.59 35.10 18.01
C ALA A 15 -9.95 33.60 18.08
N ALA A 16 -9.34 32.95 19.07
CA ALA A 16 -9.37 31.53 19.36
C ALA A 16 -10.78 30.90 19.30
N SER A 17 -10.86 29.75 18.62
CA SER A 17 -11.98 28.82 18.71
C SER A 17 -11.45 27.42 19.04
N ARG A 18 -11.46 27.11 20.34
CA ARG A 18 -11.58 25.79 20.97
C ARG A 18 -10.58 24.71 20.56
N CYS A 19 -9.85 24.19 21.54
CA CYS A 19 -9.13 22.91 21.51
C CYS A 19 -9.89 21.85 20.71
N ALA A 20 -9.56 21.69 19.44
CA ALA A 20 -9.68 20.40 18.79
C ALA A 20 -8.60 19.54 19.45
N ALA A 21 -9.01 18.48 20.14
CA ALA A 21 -8.10 17.45 20.61
C ALA A 21 -7.18 17.07 19.43
N ALA A 22 -5.89 17.38 19.57
CA ALA A 22 -4.84 17.06 18.61
C ALA A 22 -4.49 15.56 18.65
N GLY A 23 -5.51 14.71 18.58
CA GLY A 23 -5.43 13.29 18.86
C GLY A 23 -6.61 12.52 18.29
N ALA A 24 -6.76 12.50 16.97
CA ALA A 24 -7.36 11.41 16.21
C ALA A 24 -7.25 11.77 14.71
N ASN A 25 -6.76 10.83 13.89
CA ASN A 25 -6.75 10.87 12.43
C ASN A 25 -5.60 11.65 11.75
N LYS A 26 -4.35 11.46 12.19
CA LYS A 26 -3.25 11.56 11.20
C LYS A 26 -3.38 10.34 10.27
N PRO A 27 -3.37 10.50 8.94
CA PRO A 27 -3.37 9.35 8.04
C PRO A 27 -2.17 8.45 8.36
N LEU A 28 -2.42 7.13 8.52
CA LEU A 28 -1.37 6.15 8.80
C LEU A 28 -0.34 6.06 7.65
N LEU A 29 -0.76 6.42 6.44
CA LEU A 29 0.08 6.52 5.26
C LEU A 29 -0.19 7.84 4.55
N VAL A 30 0.89 8.54 4.19
CA VAL A 30 0.88 9.75 3.37
C VAL A 30 1.86 9.57 2.22
N GLU A 31 1.39 9.82 1.00
CA GLU A 31 2.20 9.74 -0.22
C GLU A 31 3.06 10.99 -0.42
N ASN A 32 4.17 10.80 -1.12
CA ASN A 32 5.04 11.85 -1.66
C ASN A 32 5.60 12.81 -0.61
N LEU A 33 5.68 12.37 0.65
CA LEU A 33 6.46 13.06 1.66
C LEU A 33 7.96 12.96 1.33
N PRO A 34 8.77 13.98 1.64
CA PRO A 34 10.22 13.92 1.48
C PRO A 34 10.80 12.71 2.23
N ALA A 35 11.33 11.75 1.47
CA ALA A 35 11.92 10.53 2.01
C ALA A 35 13.44 10.61 2.01
N SER A 36 14.06 10.19 3.11
CA SER A 36 15.51 10.08 3.24
C SER A 36 16.07 8.97 2.34
N ALA A 37 17.40 8.90 2.20
CA ALA A 37 18.04 7.81 1.46
C ALA A 37 17.79 6.46 2.14
N GLU A 38 17.87 6.43 3.46
CA GLU A 38 17.70 5.23 4.29
C GLU A 38 16.29 4.65 4.15
N ALA A 39 15.27 5.52 4.11
CA ALA A 39 13.89 5.09 3.90
C ALA A 39 13.70 4.44 2.52
N LYS A 40 14.36 4.97 1.47
CA LYS A 40 14.31 4.39 0.13
C LYS A 40 15.09 3.07 0.05
N ASP A 41 16.24 3.01 0.70
CA ASP A 41 17.08 1.81 0.74
C ASP A 41 16.42 0.68 1.50
N PHE A 42 15.71 0.97 2.60
CA PHE A 42 14.87 0.00 3.31
C PHE A 42 13.84 -0.66 2.37
N ILE A 43 13.09 0.14 1.59
CA ILE A 43 12.12 -0.38 0.62
C ILE A 43 12.82 -1.19 -0.47
N ARG A 44 13.93 -0.69 -1.02
CA ARG A 44 14.69 -1.36 -2.08
C ARG A 44 15.19 -2.72 -1.62
N ALA A 45 15.83 -2.78 -0.45
CA ALA A 45 16.35 -4.02 0.13
C ALA A 45 15.21 -4.99 0.41
N GLY A 46 14.13 -4.49 1.03
CA GLY A 46 12.94 -5.29 1.34
C GLY A 46 12.31 -5.93 0.10
N CYS A 47 12.03 -5.13 -0.93
CA CYS A 47 11.47 -5.63 -2.19
C CYS A 47 12.39 -6.62 -2.92
N ASN A 48 13.71 -6.36 -2.95
CA ASN A 48 14.66 -7.29 -3.56
C ASN A 48 14.71 -8.64 -2.84
N GLU A 49 14.60 -8.63 -1.51
CA GLU A 49 14.63 -9.85 -0.72
C GLU A 49 13.32 -10.64 -0.84
N THR A 50 12.17 -9.97 -0.67
CA THR A 50 10.87 -10.65 -0.67
C THR A 50 10.51 -11.16 -2.06
N CYS A 51 10.83 -10.39 -3.10
CA CYS A 51 10.54 -10.70 -4.50
C CYS A 51 11.71 -11.36 -5.24
N ILE A 52 12.64 -12.03 -4.54
CA ILE A 52 13.89 -12.59 -5.11
C ILE A 52 13.69 -13.48 -6.36
N ARG A 53 12.53 -14.13 -6.50
CA ARG A 53 12.22 -15.02 -7.64
C ARG A 53 11.70 -14.28 -8.88
N ARG A 54 11.38 -12.99 -8.77
CA ARG A 54 10.79 -12.16 -9.83
C ARG A 54 11.41 -10.76 -9.81
N PRO A 55 12.56 -10.54 -10.49
CA PRO A 55 13.24 -9.24 -10.49
C PRO A 55 12.39 -8.09 -11.06
N ASP A 56 11.50 -8.40 -12.00
CA ASP A 56 10.48 -7.49 -12.52
C ASP A 56 9.52 -7.02 -11.42
N ALA A 57 9.00 -7.96 -10.62
CA ALA A 57 8.12 -7.67 -9.49
C ALA A 57 8.87 -6.99 -8.34
N ALA A 58 10.16 -7.28 -8.13
CA ALA A 58 10.99 -6.57 -7.14
C ALA A 58 11.14 -5.08 -7.49
N ARG A 59 11.40 -4.78 -8.77
CA ARG A 59 11.44 -3.39 -9.26
C ARG A 59 10.07 -2.71 -9.11
N ALA A 60 9.00 -3.37 -9.52
CA ALA A 60 7.65 -2.83 -9.39
C ALA A 60 7.28 -2.59 -7.91
N CYS A 61 7.60 -3.53 -7.01
CA CYS A 61 7.42 -3.37 -5.56
C CYS A 61 8.09 -2.07 -5.05
N TYR A 62 9.35 -1.83 -5.45
CA TYR A 62 10.06 -0.62 -5.06
C TYR A 62 9.37 0.64 -5.60
N GLU A 63 9.00 0.67 -6.88
CA GLU A 63 8.33 1.80 -7.51
C GLU A 63 6.95 2.09 -6.89
N LEU A 64 6.19 1.05 -6.55
CA LEU A 64 4.88 1.14 -5.91
C LEU A 64 4.95 1.64 -4.47
N LEU A 65 6.00 1.28 -3.72
CA LEU A 65 6.18 1.68 -2.31
C LEU A 65 6.95 3.00 -2.14
N LEU A 66 7.71 3.42 -3.15
CA LEU A 66 8.53 4.63 -3.10
C LEU A 66 7.74 5.89 -2.69
N PRO A 67 6.51 6.14 -3.19
CA PRO A 67 5.69 7.27 -2.74
C PRO A 67 5.42 7.27 -1.24
N TYR A 68 5.42 6.11 -0.58
CA TYR A 68 5.13 5.96 0.84
C TYR A 68 6.38 5.84 1.71
N ALA A 69 7.59 5.89 1.14
CA ALA A 69 8.83 5.56 1.84
C ALA A 69 9.00 6.31 3.18
N ALA A 70 8.71 7.61 3.22
CA ALA A 70 8.78 8.40 4.45
C ALA A 70 7.72 7.98 5.49
N SER A 71 6.49 7.68 5.06
CA SER A 71 5.41 7.23 5.96
C SER A 71 5.64 5.81 6.48
N ILE A 72 6.31 4.96 5.68
CA ILE A 72 6.71 3.62 6.10
C ILE A 72 7.74 3.69 7.23
N ASN A 73 8.62 4.69 7.23
CA ASN A 73 9.59 4.97 8.30
C ASN A 73 10.27 3.68 8.81
N SER A 74 10.84 2.92 7.86
CA SER A 74 11.53 1.65 8.08
C SER A 74 10.76 0.60 8.89
N SER A 75 9.42 0.61 8.86
CA SER A 75 8.58 -0.42 9.48
C SER A 75 8.01 -1.36 8.42
N TYR A 76 8.21 -2.66 8.63
CA TYR A 76 7.63 -3.71 7.82
C TYR A 76 6.10 -3.76 7.97
N ASN A 77 5.54 -3.52 9.16
CA ASN A 77 4.10 -3.44 9.36
C ASN A 77 3.48 -2.29 8.55
N ARG A 78 4.14 -1.12 8.52
CA ARG A 78 3.71 0.01 7.68
C ARG A 78 3.91 -0.27 6.18
N ALA A 79 4.99 -0.95 5.79
CA ALA A 79 5.20 -1.39 4.41
C ALA A 79 4.11 -2.37 3.94
N SER A 80 3.68 -3.28 4.83
CA SER A 80 2.59 -4.23 4.60
C SER A 80 1.26 -3.53 4.35
N LEU A 81 0.92 -2.54 5.18
CA LEU A 81 -0.27 -1.70 4.96
C LEU A 81 -0.17 -0.95 3.62
N ALA A 82 1.00 -0.38 3.30
CA ALA A 82 1.20 0.39 2.08
C ALA A 82 1.05 -0.49 0.83
N ILE A 83 1.72 -1.63 0.76
CA ILE A 83 1.66 -2.48 -0.44
C ILE A 83 0.25 -3.07 -0.64
N VAL A 84 -0.46 -3.44 0.43
CA VAL A 84 -1.83 -3.96 0.30
C VAL A 84 -2.79 -2.84 -0.11
N THR A 85 -2.61 -1.62 0.40
CA THR A 85 -3.38 -0.45 -0.06
C THR A 85 -3.19 -0.22 -1.56
N VAL A 86 -1.94 -0.27 -2.03
CA VAL A 86 -1.62 -0.11 -3.45
C VAL A 86 -2.18 -1.27 -4.27
N MET A 87 -1.97 -2.52 -3.86
CA MET A 87 -2.51 -3.71 -4.52
C MET A 87 -4.02 -3.60 -4.72
N VAL A 88 -4.77 -3.25 -3.67
CA VAL A 88 -6.23 -3.08 -3.74
C VAL A 88 -6.62 -2.01 -4.75
N SER A 89 -5.90 -0.88 -4.79
CA SER A 89 -6.11 0.14 -5.82
C SER A 89 -5.84 -0.39 -7.23
N LYS A 90 -4.78 -1.18 -7.43
CA LYS A 90 -4.44 -1.73 -8.76
C LYS A 90 -5.40 -2.82 -9.22
N LEU A 91 -5.93 -3.62 -8.29
CA LEU A 91 -7.00 -4.57 -8.59
C LEU A 91 -8.31 -3.85 -8.97
N ALA A 92 -8.63 -2.73 -8.31
CA ALA A 92 -9.79 -1.90 -8.67
C ALA A 92 -9.62 -1.24 -10.05
N ASP A 93 -8.44 -0.69 -10.34
CA ASP A 93 -8.10 -0.13 -11.65
C ASP A 93 -8.22 -1.20 -12.75
N LEU A 94 -7.68 -2.41 -12.51
CA LEU A 94 -7.81 -3.54 -13.43
C LEU A 94 -9.29 -3.90 -13.66
N ALA A 95 -10.10 -4.03 -12.61
CA ALA A 95 -11.52 -4.34 -12.75
C ALA A 95 -12.26 -3.29 -13.61
N LYS A 96 -11.89 -2.01 -13.50
CA LYS A 96 -12.44 -0.94 -14.33
C LYS A 96 -12.02 -1.06 -15.80
N ASP A 97 -10.75 -1.32 -16.04
CA ASP A 97 -10.24 -1.47 -17.41
C ASP A 97 -10.83 -2.69 -18.11
N LEU A 98 -10.97 -3.82 -17.40
CA LEU A 98 -11.58 -5.03 -17.95
C LEU A 98 -13.03 -4.83 -18.37
N ARG A 99 -13.81 -4.06 -17.61
CA ARG A 99 -15.18 -3.68 -18.00
C ARG A 99 -15.20 -2.84 -19.27
N SER A 100 -14.16 -2.03 -19.49
CA SER A 100 -14.04 -1.13 -20.63
C SER A 100 -13.43 -1.81 -21.88
N PHE A 101 -12.82 -3.00 -21.72
CA PHE A 101 -12.05 -3.70 -22.75
C PHE A 101 -12.89 -4.36 -23.86
N GLY A 102 -14.23 -4.35 -23.77
CA GLY A 102 -15.13 -4.88 -24.81
C GLY A 102 -15.23 -6.41 -24.89
N GLU A 103 -14.29 -7.17 -24.28
CA GLU A 103 -14.38 -8.63 -24.08
C GLU A 103 -14.81 -9.01 -22.64
N ALA A 104 -15.41 -8.07 -21.89
CA ALA A 104 -15.73 -8.22 -20.47
C ALA A 104 -16.51 -9.50 -20.13
N GLY A 105 -17.40 -9.96 -21.03
CA GLY A 105 -18.19 -11.19 -20.82
C GLY A 105 -17.36 -12.47 -20.67
N LYS A 106 -16.14 -12.53 -21.25
CA LYS A 106 -15.23 -13.67 -21.06
C LYS A 106 -14.46 -13.61 -19.74
N LEU A 107 -14.43 -12.44 -19.11
CA LEU A 107 -13.66 -12.14 -17.91
C LEU A 107 -14.57 -11.76 -16.73
N GLU A 108 -15.88 -11.96 -16.85
CA GLU A 108 -16.86 -11.56 -15.85
C GLU A 108 -16.60 -12.23 -14.50
N GLY A 109 -16.26 -13.52 -14.50
CA GLY A 109 -15.86 -14.22 -13.28
C GLY A 109 -14.60 -13.61 -12.64
N CYS A 110 -13.70 -13.07 -13.45
CA CYS A 110 -12.51 -12.39 -12.94
C CYS A 110 -12.82 -11.00 -12.40
N ILE A 111 -13.64 -10.22 -13.10
CA ILE A 111 -14.10 -8.91 -12.64
C ILE A 111 -14.80 -9.04 -11.29
N ARG A 112 -15.70 -10.02 -11.14
CA ARG A 112 -16.36 -10.30 -9.86
C ARG A 112 -15.37 -10.64 -8.75
N MET A 113 -14.39 -11.49 -9.04
CA MET A 113 -13.34 -11.85 -8.07
C MET A 113 -12.54 -10.62 -7.62
N LEU A 114 -12.18 -9.73 -8.54
CA LEU A 114 -11.49 -8.46 -8.23
C LEU A 114 -12.37 -7.57 -7.34
N ASP A 115 -13.66 -7.45 -7.65
CA ASP A 115 -14.61 -6.66 -6.84
C ASP A 115 -14.76 -7.21 -5.42
N GLU A 116 -14.93 -8.53 -5.29
CA GLU A 116 -15.01 -9.23 -3.99
C GLU A 116 -13.72 -9.05 -3.18
N THR A 117 -12.57 -9.10 -3.85
CA THR A 117 -11.25 -8.85 -3.23
C THR A 117 -11.15 -7.43 -2.70
N VAL A 118 -11.53 -6.43 -3.50
CA VAL A 118 -11.49 -5.01 -3.11
C VAL A 118 -12.46 -4.74 -1.95
N ALA A 119 -13.65 -5.33 -1.97
CA ALA A 119 -14.62 -5.23 -0.88
C ALA A 119 -14.09 -5.88 0.40
N GLY A 120 -13.58 -7.12 0.34
CA GLY A 120 -12.99 -7.80 1.49
C GLY A 120 -11.79 -7.06 2.08
N ALA A 121 -10.98 -6.41 1.24
CA ALA A 121 -9.90 -5.56 1.72
C ALA A 121 -10.41 -4.37 2.53
N ARG A 122 -11.41 -3.66 2.01
CA ARG A 122 -12.01 -2.50 2.67
C ARG A 122 -12.64 -2.87 4.01
N ASP A 123 -13.38 -3.97 4.04
CA ASP A 123 -14.19 -4.34 5.20
C ASP A 123 -13.37 -5.01 6.30
N GLN A 124 -12.28 -5.69 5.95
CA GLN A 124 -11.55 -6.54 6.91
C GLN A 124 -10.03 -6.35 6.86
N ALA A 125 -9.38 -6.54 5.71
CA ALA A 125 -7.93 -6.64 5.65
C ALA A 125 -7.20 -5.31 5.91
N LEU A 126 -7.65 -4.20 5.31
CA LEU A 126 -7.06 -2.87 5.52
C LEU A 126 -7.30 -2.36 6.96
N PRO A 127 -8.49 -2.51 7.57
CA PRO A 127 -8.65 -2.22 9.00
C PRO A 127 -7.72 -3.02 9.91
N ALA A 128 -7.54 -4.33 9.65
CA ALA A 128 -6.61 -5.18 10.40
C ALA A 128 -5.15 -4.72 10.22
N LEU A 129 -4.73 -4.46 8.98
CA LEU A 129 -3.41 -3.90 8.70
C LEU A 129 -3.21 -2.51 9.31
N GLY A 130 -4.26 -1.71 9.42
CA GLY A 130 -4.23 -0.43 10.12
C GLY A 130 -3.83 -0.60 11.59
N ARG A 131 -4.43 -1.58 12.28
CA ARG A 131 -4.07 -1.92 13.66
C ARG A 131 -2.65 -2.50 13.78
N ILE A 132 -2.27 -3.40 12.87
CA ILE A 132 -0.90 -3.97 12.80
C ILE A 132 0.14 -2.87 12.55
N SER A 133 -0.15 -1.89 11.70
CA SER A 133 0.77 -0.80 11.35
C SER A 133 1.06 0.16 12.51
N ALA A 134 0.21 0.15 13.54
CA ALA A 134 0.35 1.00 14.71
C ALA A 134 1.26 0.38 15.80
N ILE A 135 1.69 -0.86 15.64
CA ILE A 135 2.62 -1.53 16.57
C ILE A 135 3.99 -1.71 15.93
N ALA A 136 5.04 -1.75 16.76
CA ALA A 136 6.40 -2.04 16.31
C ALA A 136 6.49 -3.46 15.73
N ASP A 137 7.41 -3.65 14.79
CA ASP A 137 7.52 -4.89 14.00
C ASP A 137 7.83 -6.13 14.86
N ASP A 138 8.54 -5.94 15.97
CA ASP A 138 8.92 -6.97 16.96
C ASP A 138 7.75 -7.40 17.86
N LYS A 139 6.67 -6.59 17.92
CA LYS A 139 5.49 -6.89 18.74
C LYS A 139 4.46 -7.76 18.04
N LEU A 140 4.49 -7.85 16.70
CA LEU A 140 3.53 -8.71 15.99
C LEU A 140 3.90 -10.18 16.19
N LYS A 141 2.96 -10.94 16.75
CA LYS A 141 3.12 -12.38 17.00
C LYS A 141 2.52 -13.18 15.84
N ALA A 142 3.09 -14.35 15.56
CA ALA A 142 2.59 -15.22 14.48
C ALA A 142 1.13 -15.69 14.68
N LYS A 143 0.63 -15.71 15.93
CA LYS A 143 -0.76 -16.06 16.27
C LYS A 143 -1.67 -14.84 16.46
N ASP A 144 -1.21 -13.66 16.09
CA ASP A 144 -2.03 -12.46 16.15
C ASP A 144 -3.27 -12.63 15.23
N PRO A 145 -4.49 -12.38 15.75
CA PRO A 145 -5.72 -12.62 14.98
C PRO A 145 -5.85 -11.71 13.77
N ASP A 146 -5.38 -10.46 13.84
CA ASP A 146 -5.39 -9.55 12.69
C ASP A 146 -4.41 -10.03 11.62
N PHE A 147 -3.23 -10.52 12.04
CA PHE A 147 -2.27 -11.12 11.10
C PHE A 147 -2.84 -12.36 10.41
N LEU A 148 -3.44 -13.28 11.16
CA LEU A 148 -4.05 -14.50 10.61
C LEU A 148 -5.22 -14.18 9.67
N LEU A 149 -6.01 -13.16 9.97
CA LEU A 149 -7.08 -12.69 9.10
C LEU A 149 -6.51 -12.21 7.76
N VAL A 150 -5.52 -11.32 7.79
CA VAL A 150 -4.91 -10.75 6.58
C VAL A 150 -4.20 -11.84 5.78
N TRP A 151 -3.51 -12.75 6.46
CA TRP A 151 -2.85 -13.90 5.87
C TRP A 151 -3.81 -14.79 5.07
N ASN A 152 -4.91 -15.21 5.70
CA ASN A 152 -5.88 -16.08 5.06
C ASN A 152 -6.58 -15.38 3.89
N TRP A 153 -6.97 -14.12 4.08
CA TRP A 153 -7.55 -13.32 3.00
C TRP A 153 -6.62 -13.23 1.80
N LEU A 154 -5.35 -12.85 2.01
CA LEU A 154 -4.40 -12.67 0.91
C LEU A 154 -4.07 -13.99 0.20
N ARG A 155 -4.01 -15.10 0.92
CA ARG A 155 -3.85 -16.43 0.32
C ARG A 155 -5.01 -16.76 -0.63
N ASP A 156 -6.24 -16.43 -0.24
CA ASP A 156 -7.40 -16.66 -1.10
C ASP A 156 -7.40 -15.73 -2.32
N VAL A 157 -6.90 -14.49 -2.18
CA VAL A 157 -6.66 -13.56 -3.29
C VAL A 157 -5.65 -14.14 -4.28
N ASP A 158 -4.46 -14.54 -3.82
CA ASP A 158 -3.40 -15.12 -4.65
C ASP A 158 -3.92 -16.32 -5.48
N ILE A 159 -4.55 -17.29 -4.80
CA ILE A 159 -5.11 -18.49 -5.45
C ILE A 159 -6.11 -18.13 -6.56
N ASN A 160 -6.98 -17.14 -6.32
CA ASN A 160 -8.01 -16.78 -7.29
C ASN A 160 -7.49 -15.81 -8.37
N PHE A 161 -6.52 -14.97 -8.05
CA PHE A 161 -5.85 -14.11 -9.02
C PHE A 161 -5.03 -14.94 -10.02
N VAL A 162 -4.33 -16.00 -9.57
CA VAL A 162 -3.63 -16.93 -10.48
C VAL A 162 -4.61 -17.57 -11.47
N LYS A 163 -5.80 -18.00 -11.02
CA LYS A 163 -6.84 -18.54 -11.92
C LYS A 163 -7.30 -17.51 -12.95
N CYS A 164 -7.49 -16.26 -12.54
CA CYS A 164 -7.78 -15.14 -13.44
C CYS A 164 -6.66 -14.93 -14.47
N TRP A 165 -5.42 -14.91 -13.99
CA TRP A 165 -4.22 -14.67 -14.77
C TRP A 165 -4.08 -15.70 -15.90
N ASP A 166 -4.10 -16.98 -15.55
CA ASP A 166 -3.99 -18.09 -16.48
C ASP A 166 -5.27 -18.29 -17.32
N GLY A 167 -6.43 -17.90 -16.76
CA GLY A 167 -7.74 -17.98 -17.39
C GLY A 167 -7.97 -16.95 -18.50
N GLY A 168 -7.13 -15.93 -18.63
CA GLY A 168 -7.21 -15.01 -19.75
C GLY A 168 -6.44 -13.70 -19.62
N LEU A 169 -6.22 -13.18 -18.40
CA LEU A 169 -5.59 -11.86 -18.23
C LEU A 169 -4.19 -11.80 -18.86
N LYS A 170 -3.40 -12.87 -18.71
CA LYS A 170 -2.06 -12.97 -19.29
C LYS A 170 -2.05 -12.76 -20.81
N ARG A 171 -3.09 -13.21 -21.53
CA ARG A 171 -3.17 -13.11 -23.00
C ARG A 171 -3.56 -11.71 -23.47
N ILE A 172 -4.03 -10.87 -22.57
CA ILE A 172 -4.50 -9.52 -22.89
C ILE A 172 -3.64 -8.43 -22.23
N MET A 173 -2.57 -8.79 -21.51
CA MET A 173 -1.75 -7.86 -20.74
C MET A 173 -1.17 -6.70 -21.55
N ASP A 174 -0.87 -6.91 -22.84
CA ASP A 174 -0.37 -5.84 -23.73
C ASP A 174 -1.48 -4.85 -24.14
N ARG A 175 -2.74 -5.31 -24.13
CA ARG A 175 -3.93 -4.51 -24.48
C ARG A 175 -4.59 -3.90 -23.24
N VAL A 176 -4.40 -4.51 -22.07
CA VAL A 176 -4.87 -4.05 -20.76
C VAL A 176 -3.66 -4.01 -19.82
N PRO A 177 -2.82 -2.95 -19.88
CA PRO A 177 -1.58 -2.87 -19.13
C PRO A 177 -1.76 -2.87 -17.60
N SER A 178 -2.94 -2.50 -17.09
CA SER A 178 -3.26 -2.65 -15.67
C SER A 178 -3.20 -4.11 -15.19
N SER A 179 -3.28 -5.09 -16.10
CA SER A 179 -3.16 -6.51 -15.75
C SER A 179 -1.78 -6.84 -15.19
N ILE A 180 -0.70 -6.38 -15.85
CA ILE A 180 0.66 -6.66 -15.37
C ILE A 180 0.98 -5.87 -14.11
N VAL A 181 0.46 -4.64 -13.98
CA VAL A 181 0.63 -3.83 -12.76
C VAL A 181 -0.08 -4.49 -11.58
N ALA A 182 -1.28 -5.03 -11.79
CA ALA A 182 -2.02 -5.79 -10.79
C ALA A 182 -1.26 -7.06 -10.38
N ASP A 183 -0.78 -7.86 -11.34
CA ASP A 183 0.04 -9.06 -11.08
C ASP A 183 1.28 -8.74 -10.24
N HIS A 184 2.03 -7.69 -10.61
CA HIS A 184 3.20 -7.29 -9.83
C HIS A 184 2.84 -6.81 -8.43
N SER A 185 1.75 -6.04 -8.28
CA SER A 185 1.31 -5.53 -6.98
C SER A 185 0.80 -6.64 -6.05
N GLU A 186 0.09 -7.63 -6.60
CA GLU A 186 -0.40 -8.80 -5.88
C GLU A 186 0.77 -9.65 -5.40
N TYR A 187 1.68 -10.00 -6.32
CA TYR A 187 2.87 -10.77 -5.99
C TYR A 187 3.72 -10.07 -4.92
N ALA A 188 3.89 -8.73 -5.03
CA ALA A 188 4.63 -7.95 -4.04
C ALA A 188 3.95 -7.96 -2.67
N ALA A 189 2.63 -7.81 -2.61
CA ALA A 189 1.88 -7.88 -1.36
C ALA A 189 1.99 -9.27 -0.72
N ALA A 190 1.76 -10.33 -1.50
CA ALA A 190 1.90 -11.71 -1.05
C ALA A 190 3.34 -11.98 -0.55
N ALA A 191 4.35 -11.55 -1.31
CA ALA A 191 5.74 -11.74 -0.95
C ALA A 191 6.13 -10.97 0.32
N ILE A 192 5.68 -9.73 0.47
CA ILE A 192 5.92 -8.94 1.68
C ILE A 192 5.28 -9.69 2.85
N ILE A 193 3.96 -9.90 2.86
CA ILE A 193 3.22 -10.51 3.99
C ILE A 193 3.71 -11.92 4.36
N SER A 194 4.17 -12.73 3.39
CA SER A 194 4.55 -14.15 3.58
C SER A 194 5.98 -14.42 3.97
N ARG A 195 6.89 -13.49 3.71
CA ARG A 195 8.32 -13.74 3.94
C ARG A 195 8.70 -13.38 5.37
N PRO A 196 9.62 -14.14 6.00
CA PRO A 196 10.14 -13.82 7.32
C PRO A 196 10.73 -12.41 7.37
N ARG A 197 10.38 -11.64 8.40
CA ARG A 197 10.75 -10.23 8.61
C ARG A 197 12.24 -9.99 8.93
N LEU A 198 13.06 -11.03 8.89
CA LEU A 198 14.34 -11.13 9.59
C LEU A 198 15.51 -10.35 8.96
N LYS A 199 15.30 -9.63 7.85
CA LYS A 199 16.41 -9.08 7.05
C LYS A 199 16.17 -7.70 6.42
N TRP A 200 15.02 -7.05 6.68
CA TRP A 200 14.82 -5.67 6.27
C TRP A 200 15.64 -4.76 7.17
N ALA A 201 16.78 -4.30 6.67
CA ALA A 201 17.70 -3.40 7.37
C ALA A 201 17.79 -2.04 6.65
N PRO A 202 17.91 -0.93 7.39
CA PRO A 202 17.92 -0.83 8.86
C PRO A 202 16.53 -1.06 9.48
N GLN A 203 16.48 -1.61 10.69
CA GLN A 203 15.22 -1.80 11.43
C GLN A 203 14.63 -0.46 11.86
N SER A 204 13.31 -0.39 12.08
CA SER A 204 12.63 0.83 12.51
C SER A 204 13.21 1.38 13.83
N PRO A 205 13.39 2.71 13.96
CA PRO A 205 13.80 3.33 15.23
C PRO A 205 12.75 3.13 16.36
N ASP A 206 11.52 2.74 16.02
CA ASP A 206 10.46 2.45 16.98
C ASP A 206 10.78 1.22 17.88
N GLY A 207 11.83 0.45 17.57
CA GLY A 207 12.33 -0.66 18.37
C GLY A 207 13.35 -0.29 19.47
N GLU A 208 13.77 0.97 19.56
CA GLU A 208 14.87 1.40 20.45
C GLU A 208 14.44 2.12 21.74
N ASN A 209 13.15 2.20 22.09
CA ASN A 209 12.74 2.68 23.41
C ASN A 209 12.43 1.52 24.37
N PRO A 210 13.23 1.33 25.45
CA PRO A 210 13.03 0.28 26.46
C PRO A 210 11.75 0.45 27.27
#